data_AF-A0A958H2R0-F1
#
_entry.id   AF-A0A958H2R0-F1
#
_cell.length_a   1.000
_cell.length_b   1.000
_cell.length_c   1.000
_cell.angle_alpha   90.00
_cell.angle_beta   90.00
_cell.angle_gamma   90.00
#
_symmetry.space_group_name_H-M   'P 1'
#
loop_
_entity.id
_entity.type
_entity.pdbx_description
1 polymer ?
#
loop_
_entity_poly.entity_id
_entity_poly.type
_entity_poly.pdbx_seq_one_letter_code
_entity_poly.pdbx_strand_id
1 'polypeptide(L)'
;HIHQPNELQMMGELGLSMLRDCLQAYNDLDIDLAKLVIYRDEAVDRLYANLYTQTMFDLVGADNSTKTEACYQLLRAGRELERFADLATNIAERVIYIATGHLEEGNLDHDDVLDQHID
;
A
#
# COMPACT_ATOMS: atom_id res chain seq x y z
N HIS A 1 20.51 -17.01 -9.05
CA HIS A 1 19.55 -16.14 -9.72
C HIS A 1 18.87 -15.31 -8.66
N ILE A 2 18.80 -13.98 -8.83
CA ILE A 2 17.99 -13.14 -7.94
C ILE A 2 16.54 -13.38 -8.35
N HIS A 3 15.71 -13.87 -7.43
CA HIS A 3 14.28 -14.01 -7.66
C HIS A 3 13.72 -12.62 -7.98
N GLN A 4 12.90 -12.48 -9.05
CA GLN A 4 12.10 -11.28 -9.20
C GLN A 4 10.81 -11.50 -8.41
N PRO A 5 10.64 -10.84 -7.26
CA PRO A 5 9.43 -11.00 -6.46
C PRO A 5 8.28 -10.31 -7.19
N ASN A 6 7.23 -11.08 -7.48
CA ASN A 6 5.99 -10.55 -8.05
C ASN A 6 5.36 -9.48 -7.13
N GLU A 7 5.67 -9.54 -5.84
CA GLU A 7 5.23 -8.60 -4.81
C GLU A 7 5.56 -7.16 -5.19
N LEU A 8 6.75 -6.88 -5.74
CA LEU A 8 7.14 -5.51 -6.08
C LEU A 8 6.28 -4.94 -7.22
N GLN A 9 5.96 -5.77 -8.22
CA GLN A 9 5.06 -5.39 -9.30
C GLN A 9 3.64 -5.16 -8.77
N MET A 10 3.14 -6.08 -7.93
CA MET A 10 1.82 -5.98 -7.33
C MET A 10 1.67 -4.73 -6.45
N MET A 11 2.69 -4.39 -5.64
CA MET A 11 2.71 -3.16 -4.85
C MET A 11 2.64 -1.92 -5.74
N GLY A 12 3.37 -1.90 -6.87
CA GLY A 12 3.33 -0.79 -7.81
C GLY A 12 1.97 -0.63 -8.50
N GLU A 13 1.36 -1.74 -8.94
CA GLU A 13 0.03 -1.73 -9.56
C GLU A 13 -1.05 -1.30 -8.58
N LEU A 14 -1.02 -1.84 -7.35
CA LEU A 14 -1.98 -1.51 -6.30
C LEU A 14 -1.84 -0.05 -5.85
N GLY A 15 -0.62 0.42 -5.58
CA GLY A 15 -0.38 1.81 -5.23
C GLY A 15 -0.86 2.77 -6.31
N LEU A 16 -0.62 2.47 -7.60
CA LEU A 16 -1.12 3.31 -8.70
C LEU A 16 -2.65 3.34 -8.76
N SER A 17 -3.31 2.22 -8.44
CA SER A 17 -4.77 2.17 -8.31
C SER A 17 -5.24 3.02 -7.13
N MET A 18 -4.60 2.91 -5.97
CA MET A 18 -4.92 3.70 -4.77
C MET A 18 -4.80 5.20 -5.05
N LEU A 19 -3.75 5.64 -5.75
CA LEU A 19 -3.61 7.04 -6.14
C LEU A 19 -4.74 7.51 -7.05
N ARG A 20 -5.11 6.72 -8.07
CA ARG A 20 -6.20 7.08 -9.00
C ARG A 20 -7.52 7.23 -8.25
N ASP A 21 -7.84 6.25 -7.41
CA ASP A 21 -9.10 6.22 -6.66
C ASP A 21 -9.14 7.33 -5.61
N CYS A 22 -8.00 7.64 -4.97
CA CYS A 22 -7.88 8.75 -4.05
C CYS A 22 -8.10 10.11 -4.72
N LEU A 23 -7.56 10.31 -5.94
CA LEU A 23 -7.80 11.54 -6.72
C LEU A 23 -9.26 11.65 -7.16
N GLN A 24 -9.90 10.52 -7.51
CA GLN A 24 -11.32 10.48 -7.84
C GLN A 24 -12.17 10.83 -6.60
N ALA A 25 -11.88 10.20 -5.46
CA ALA A 25 -12.55 10.46 -4.19
C ALA A 25 -12.45 11.93 -3.79
N TYR A 26 -11.28 12.53 -3.99
CA TYR A 26 -11.09 13.96 -3.73
C TYR A 26 -11.93 14.86 -4.64
N ASN A 27 -12.01 14.56 -5.94
CA ASN A 27 -12.78 15.38 -6.88
C ASN A 27 -14.29 15.35 -6.60
N ASP A 28 -14.80 14.17 -6.21
CA ASP A 28 -16.23 13.95 -6.01
C ASP A 28 -16.65 14.08 -4.54
N LEU A 29 -15.68 14.27 -3.62
CA LEU A 29 -15.86 14.15 -2.17
C LEU A 29 -16.52 12.80 -1.77
N ASP A 30 -16.13 11.75 -2.47
CA ASP A 30 -16.65 10.39 -2.27
C ASP A 30 -15.95 9.74 -1.06
N ILE A 31 -16.68 9.67 0.06
CA ILE A 31 -16.22 9.10 1.32
C ILE A 31 -16.00 7.59 1.18
N ASP A 32 -16.88 6.88 0.48
CA ASP A 32 -16.81 5.42 0.39
C ASP A 32 -15.60 4.98 -0.43
N LEU A 33 -15.30 5.70 -1.52
CA LEU A 33 -14.09 5.47 -2.29
C LEU A 33 -12.82 5.81 -1.48
N ALA A 34 -12.85 6.87 -0.67
CA ALA A 34 -11.74 7.18 0.22
C ALA A 34 -11.51 6.07 1.27
N LYS A 35 -12.58 5.55 1.88
CA LYS A 35 -12.51 4.41 2.81
C LYS A 35 -11.93 3.16 2.14
N LEU A 36 -12.30 2.91 0.88
CA LEU A 36 -11.77 1.79 0.12
C LEU A 36 -10.26 1.94 -0.17
N VAL A 37 -9.76 3.15 -0.39
CA VAL A 37 -8.32 3.41 -0.52
C VAL A 37 -7.60 3.05 0.78
N ILE A 38 -8.10 3.53 1.93
CA ILE A 38 -7.53 3.24 3.25
C ILE A 38 -7.49 1.73 3.51
N TYR A 39 -8.58 1.02 3.22
CA TYR A 39 -8.66 -0.43 3.39
C TYR A 39 -7.64 -1.20 2.53
N ARG A 40 -7.35 -0.73 1.32
CA ARG A 40 -6.42 -1.41 0.40
C ARG A 40 -4.95 -1.29 0.83
N ASP A 41 -4.62 -0.34 1.68
CA ASP A 41 -3.26 -0.15 2.21
C ASP A 41 -2.75 -1.39 2.94
N GLU A 42 -3.63 -2.07 3.67
CA GLU A 42 -3.31 -3.33 4.36
C GLU A 42 -2.80 -4.43 3.40
N ALA A 43 -3.27 -4.41 2.14
CA ALA A 43 -2.76 -5.33 1.12
C ALA A 43 -1.35 -4.95 0.66
N VAL A 44 -1.00 -3.67 0.60
CA VAL A 44 0.37 -3.21 0.32
C VAL A 44 1.30 -3.60 1.46
N ASP A 45 0.89 -3.41 2.71
CA ASP A 45 1.65 -3.81 3.90
C ASP A 45 1.97 -5.31 3.90
N ARG A 46 0.97 -6.15 3.61
CA ARG A 46 1.17 -7.60 3.52
C ARG A 46 2.13 -7.98 2.39
N LEU A 47 2.02 -7.33 1.23
CA LEU A 47 2.95 -7.55 0.12
C LEU A 47 4.38 -7.14 0.50
N TYR A 48 4.54 -6.00 1.17
CA TYR A 48 5.85 -5.55 1.66
C TYR A 48 6.44 -6.51 2.68
N ALA A 49 5.65 -6.98 3.65
CA ALA A 49 6.11 -7.94 4.67
C ALA A 49 6.58 -9.26 4.04
N ASN A 50 5.87 -9.74 3.02
CA ASN A 50 6.26 -10.93 2.26
C ASN A 50 7.56 -10.71 1.48
N LEU A 51 7.65 -9.59 0.73
CA LEU A 51 8.87 -9.19 0.02
C LEU A 51 10.06 -9.09 0.97
N TYR A 52 9.87 -8.45 2.13
CA TYR A 52 10.89 -8.29 3.15
C TYR A 52 11.41 -9.64 3.65
N THR A 53 10.48 -10.53 4.02
CA THR A 53 10.81 -11.86 4.55
C THR A 53 11.61 -12.68 3.54
N GLN A 54 11.16 -12.75 2.29
CA GLN A 54 11.86 -13.48 1.22
C GLN A 54 13.24 -12.88 0.94
N THR A 55 13.33 -11.55 0.83
CA THR A 55 14.59 -10.86 0.54
C THR A 55 15.61 -11.01 1.69
N MET A 56 15.15 -11.09 2.93
CA MET A 56 16.01 -11.37 4.09
C MET A 56 16.56 -12.80 4.05
N PHE A 57 15.77 -13.80 3.64
CA PHE A 57 16.28 -15.16 3.43
C PHE A 57 17.36 -15.20 2.34
N ASP A 58 17.14 -14.50 1.23
CA ASP A 58 18.12 -14.39 0.14
C ASP A 58 19.40 -13.68 0.60
N LEU A 59 19.27 -12.64 1.43
CA LEU A 59 20.40 -11.90 1.99
C LEU A 59 21.27 -12.76 2.92
N VAL A 60 20.65 -13.61 3.76
CA VAL A 60 21.39 -14.55 4.63
C VAL A 60 22.19 -15.56 3.80
N GLY A 61 21.68 -15.96 2.62
CA GLY A 61 22.36 -16.85 1.68
C GLY A 61 23.34 -16.16 0.73
N ALA A 62 23.56 -14.84 0.85
CA ALA A 62 24.42 -14.10 -0.06
C ALA A 62 25.91 -14.43 0.16
N ASP A 63 26.60 -14.81 -0.92
CA ASP A 63 28.01 -15.20 -0.92
C ASP A 63 28.94 -14.13 -1.52
N ASN A 64 28.39 -13.01 -1.99
CA ASN A 64 29.14 -11.92 -2.60
C ASN A 64 28.41 -10.58 -2.49
N SER A 65 29.16 -9.49 -2.65
CA SER A 65 28.65 -8.13 -2.54
C SER A 65 27.59 -7.77 -3.57
N THR A 66 27.64 -8.33 -4.79
CA THR A 66 26.64 -8.07 -5.82
C THR A 66 25.26 -8.61 -5.42
N LYS A 67 25.19 -9.79 -4.81
CA LYS A 67 23.93 -10.34 -4.27
C LYS A 67 23.40 -9.52 -3.10
N THR A 68 24.28 -9.13 -2.17
CA THR A 68 23.93 -8.26 -1.04
C THR A 68 23.35 -6.93 -1.51
N GLU A 69 24.01 -6.26 -2.46
CA GLU A 69 23.55 -5.00 -3.03
C GLU A 69 22.18 -5.15 -3.72
N ALA A 70 21.97 -6.24 -4.47
CA ALA A 70 20.69 -6.49 -5.11
C ALA A 70 19.54 -6.66 -4.10
N CYS A 71 19.77 -7.40 -3.01
CA CYS A 71 18.78 -7.56 -1.93
C CYS A 71 18.46 -6.21 -1.27
N TYR A 72 19.49 -5.39 -1.01
CA TYR A 72 19.29 -4.05 -0.45
C TYR A 72 18.45 -3.16 -1.37
N GLN A 73 18.74 -3.14 -2.68
CA GLN A 73 17.97 -2.33 -3.63
C GLN A 73 16.51 -2.81 -3.75
N LEU A 74 16.25 -4.12 -3.67
CA LEU A 74 14.88 -4.66 -3.63
C LEU A 74 14.12 -4.19 -2.39
N LEU A 75 14.72 -4.29 -1.19
CA LEU A 75 14.10 -3.81 0.05
C LEU A 75 13.83 -2.30 0.01
N ARG A 76 14.77 -1.53 -0.55
CA ARG A 76 14.62 -0.08 -0.71
C ARG A 76 13.47 0.25 -1.67
N ALA A 77 13.37 -0.43 -2.80
CA ALA A 77 12.28 -0.23 -3.75
C ALA A 77 10.92 -0.58 -3.14
N GLY A 78 10.81 -1.70 -2.42
CA GLY A 78 9.59 -2.08 -1.71
C GLY A 78 9.15 -1.04 -0.68
N ARG A 79 10.10 -0.50 0.09
CA ARG A 79 9.81 0.55 1.08
C ARG A 79 9.28 1.84 0.44
N GLU A 80 9.82 2.26 -0.69
CA GLU A 80 9.31 3.46 -1.39
C GLU A 80 7.90 3.23 -1.94
N LEU A 81 7.53 2.00 -2.29
CA LEU A 81 6.17 1.66 -2.72
C LEU A 81 5.18 1.61 -1.57
N GLU A 82 5.57 1.10 -0.40
CA GLU A 82 4.75 1.17 0.83
C GLU A 82 4.52 2.62 1.23
N ARG A 83 5.57 3.43 1.30
CA ARG A 83 5.45 4.88 1.56
C ARG A 83 4.57 5.60 0.54
N PHE A 84 4.54 5.13 -0.71
CA PHE A 84 3.65 5.69 -1.72
C PHE A 84 2.18 5.36 -1.46
N ALA A 85 1.89 4.14 -0.99
CA ALA A 85 0.54 3.73 -0.57
C ALA A 85 0.07 4.50 0.67
N ASP A 86 0.93 4.64 1.69
CA ASP A 86 0.68 5.49 2.87
C ASP A 86 0.29 6.92 2.47
N LEU A 87 0.98 7.50 1.50
CA LEU A 87 0.67 8.84 1.02
C LEU A 87 -0.71 8.93 0.37
N ALA A 88 -1.16 7.88 -0.33
CA ALA A 88 -2.51 7.80 -0.87
C ALA A 88 -3.55 7.67 0.26
N THR A 89 -3.30 6.84 1.28
CA THR A 89 -4.11 6.73 2.49
C THR A 89 -4.27 8.07 3.19
N ASN A 90 -3.16 8.79 3.41
CA ASN A 90 -3.17 10.13 4.02
C ASN A 90 -4.00 11.15 3.23
N ILE A 91 -4.07 11.04 1.90
CA ILE A 91 -4.93 11.93 1.09
C ILE A 91 -6.39 11.49 1.24
N ALA A 92 -6.68 10.19 1.24
CA ALA A 92 -8.03 9.67 1.42
C ALA A 92 -8.63 10.06 2.78
N GLU A 93 -7.87 9.95 3.87
CA GLU A 93 -8.29 10.43 5.21
C GLU A 93 -8.65 11.92 5.20
N ARG A 94 -7.90 12.74 4.44
CA ARG A 94 -8.21 14.17 4.27
C ARG A 94 -9.48 14.40 3.44
N VAL A 95 -9.79 13.55 2.48
CA VAL A 95 -11.08 13.60 1.75
C VAL A 95 -12.23 13.41 2.73
N ILE A 96 -12.16 12.38 3.58
CA ILE A 96 -13.16 12.11 4.62
C ILE A 96 -13.31 13.32 5.55
N TYR A 97 -12.19 13.90 5.99
CA TYR A 97 -12.19 15.10 6.81
C TYR A 97 -12.85 16.31 6.13
N ILE A 98 -12.55 16.55 4.85
CA ILE A 98 -13.14 17.66 4.09
C ILE A 98 -14.66 17.48 3.94
N ALA A 99 -15.12 16.24 3.73
CA ALA A 99 -16.53 15.94 3.53
C ALA A 99 -17.34 15.95 4.85
N THR A 100 -16.75 15.52 5.97
CA THR A 100 -17.46 15.29 7.23
C THR A 100 -17.13 16.30 8.35
N GLY A 101 -15.97 16.94 8.29
CA GLY A 101 -15.40 17.74 9.39
C GLY A 101 -14.76 16.92 10.51
N HIS A 102 -14.69 15.58 10.38
CA HIS A 102 -14.09 14.68 11.35
C HIS A 102 -12.93 13.90 10.73
N LEU A 103 -11.83 13.78 11.48
CA LEU A 103 -10.66 13.04 11.03
C LEU A 103 -10.80 11.57 11.46
N GLU A 104 -10.78 10.67 10.50
CA GLU A 104 -10.67 9.22 10.72
C GLU A 104 -9.22 8.83 10.41
N GLU A 105 -8.43 8.53 11.44
CA GLU A 105 -7.03 8.10 11.31
C GLU A 105 -6.95 6.56 11.39
N GLY A 106 -6.40 5.92 10.36
CA GLY A 106 -5.74 4.61 10.43
C GLY A 106 -6.51 3.37 10.92
N ASN A 107 -7.77 3.47 11.36
CA ASN A 107 -8.60 2.35 11.82
C ASN A 107 -10.04 2.56 11.36
N LEU A 108 -10.29 2.23 10.10
CA LEU A 108 -11.64 1.83 9.70
C LEU A 108 -11.77 0.37 10.12
N ASP A 109 -12.64 0.07 11.08
CA ASP A 109 -12.93 -1.32 11.38
C ASP A 109 -13.44 -1.99 10.09
N HIS A 110 -13.01 -3.22 9.81
CA HIS A 110 -13.35 -3.94 8.58
C HIS A 110 -14.88 -4.01 8.33
N ASP A 111 -15.67 -3.84 9.40
CA ASP A 111 -17.12 -3.82 9.40
C ASP A 111 -17.70 -2.51 8.80
N ASP A 112 -16.98 -1.38 8.86
CA ASP A 112 -17.43 -0.08 8.33
C ASP A 112 -17.39 0.00 6.79
N VAL A 113 -16.71 -0.94 6.13
CA VAL A 113 -16.51 -0.97 4.67
C VAL A 113 -17.50 -1.91 3.97
N LEU A 114 -18.09 -2.87 4.70
CA LEU A 114 -18.93 -3.93 4.11
C LEU A 114 -20.43 -3.63 4.09
N ASP A 115 -20.89 -2.56 4.73
CA ASP A 115 -22.32 -2.33 4.94
C ASP A 115 -23.07 -1.66 3.77
N GLN A 116 -22.41 -1.45 2.61
CA GLN A 116 -23.04 -0.71 1.48
C GLN A 116 -23.01 -1.43 0.11
N HIS A 117 -22.64 -2.70 0.03
CA HIS A 117 -22.63 -3.45 -1.26
C HIS A 117 -23.44 -4.76 -1.25
N ILE A 118 -24.46 -4.88 -0.40
CA ILE A 118 -25.49 -5.93 -0.55
C ILE A 118 -26.76 -5.28 -1.11
N ASP A 119 -26.85 -5.23 -2.44
CA ASP A 119 -28.10 -5.27 -3.22
C ASP A 119 -27.82 -5.90 -4.59
#